data_AF-A0A1F3N543-F1
#
_entry.id   AF-A0A1F3N543-F1
#
_cell.length_a   1.000
_cell.length_b   1.000
_cell.length_c   1.000
_cell.angle_alpha   90.00
_cell.angle_beta   90.00
_cell.angle_gamma   90.00
#
_symmetry.space_group_name_H-M   'P 1'
#
loop_
_entity.id
_entity.type
_entity.pdbx_description
1 polymer ?
#
loop_
_entity_poly.entity_id
_entity_poly.type
_entity_poly.pdbx_seq_one_letter_code
_entity_poly.pdbx_strand_id
1 'polypeptide(L)'
;MAFLEIHTSTAISIIILTVGLLVGGFLLLFGIANLINPDVPDGYLTQNTKVCLVVRSIGVVFLLLSIAAFRGILIKRKSAAREDKT
;
A
#
# COMPACT_ATOMS: atom_id res chain seq x y z
N MET A 1 0.50 -20.10 3.95
CA MET A 1 0.71 -19.11 2.86
C MET A 1 1.77 -18.14 3.35
N ALA A 2 2.95 -18.13 2.71
CA ALA A 2 4.03 -17.21 3.03
C ALA A 2 3.62 -15.80 2.60
N PHE A 3 2.91 -15.10 3.48
CA PHE A 3 2.51 -13.72 3.25
C PHE A 3 3.72 -12.84 3.55
N LEU A 4 4.12 -11.99 2.60
CA LEU A 4 5.33 -11.15 2.67
C LEU A 4 5.53 -10.56 4.07
N GLU A 5 6.54 -11.06 4.78
CA GLU A 5 6.92 -10.61 6.12
C GLU A 5 8.23 -9.83 5.99
N ILE A 6 8.16 -8.52 6.25
CA ILE A 6 9.35 -7.68 6.24
C ILE A 6 9.89 -7.61 7.67
N HIS A 7 10.84 -8.49 7.99
CA HIS A 7 11.64 -8.41 9.21
C HIS A 7 12.72 -7.34 9.06
N THR A 8 12.34 -6.08 9.26
CA THR A 8 13.25 -4.93 9.26
C THR A 8 13.17 -4.16 10.58
N SER A 9 14.06 -3.17 10.75
CA SER A 9 14.04 -2.27 11.91
C SER A 9 12.68 -1.59 12.02
N THR A 10 12.17 -1.45 13.25
CA THR A 10 10.84 -0.87 13.52
C THR A 10 10.69 0.52 12.89
N ALA A 11 11.77 1.30 12.85
CA ALA A 11 11.81 2.61 12.19
C ALA A 11 11.58 2.51 10.67
N ILE A 12 12.20 1.54 10.01
CA ILE A 12 12.04 1.30 8.57
C ILE A 12 10.61 0.83 8.27
N SER A 13 10.05 -0.07 9.09
CA SER A 13 8.65 -0.50 8.92
C SER A 13 7.67 0.65 9.07
N ILE A 14 7.90 1.60 9.99
CA ILE A 14 7.07 2.81 10.13
C ILE A 14 7.18 3.70 8.90
N ILE A 15 8.39 3.92 8.37
CA ILE A 15 8.60 4.70 7.15
C ILE A 15 7.87 4.07 5.96
N ILE A 16 8.04 2.76 5.76
CA ILE A 16 7.36 2.00 4.70
C ILE A 16 5.84 2.13 4.85
N LEU A 17 5.33 2.03 6.08
CA LEU A 17 3.90 2.15 6.35
C LEU A 17 3.39 3.55 6.00
N THR A 18 4.05 4.61 6.47
CA THR A 18 3.65 5.99 6.19
C THR A 18 3.71 6.30 4.69
N VAL A 19 4.83 6.01 4.05
CA VAL A 19 5.00 6.26 2.61
C VAL A 19 4.03 5.41 1.79
N GLY A 20 3.90 4.12 2.10
CA GLY A 20 3.01 3.22 1.38
C GLY A 20 1.54 3.57 1.56
N LEU A 21 1.13 4.09 2.73
CA LEU A 21 -0.25 4.54 2.95
C LEU A 21 -0.54 5.85 2.20
N LEU A 22 0.38 6.83 2.26
CA LEU A 22 0.22 8.12 1.60
C LEU A 22 0.27 7.96 0.07
N VAL A 23 1.34 7.35 -0.45
CA VAL A 23 1.52 7.16 -1.89
C VAL A 23 0.53 6.14 -2.42
N GLY A 24 0.38 4.98 -1.78
CA GLY A 24 -0.55 3.95 -2.21
C GLY A 24 -2.01 4.41 -2.16
N GLY A 25 -2.40 5.10 -1.09
CA GLY A 25 -3.73 5.70 -0.95
C GLY A 25 -4.00 6.77 -2.00
N PHE A 26 -3.04 7.67 -2.24
CA PHE A 26 -3.15 8.70 -3.28
C PHE A 26 -3.33 8.09 -4.67
N LEU A 27 -2.49 7.13 -5.06
CA LEU A 27 -2.57 6.48 -6.37
C LEU A 27 -3.89 5.72 -6.56
N LEU A 28 -4.39 5.07 -5.51
CA LEU A 28 -5.70 4.40 -5.53
C LEU A 28 -6.84 5.38 -5.76
N LEU A 29 -6.88 6.47 -4.98
CA LEU A 29 -7.92 7.50 -5.10
C LEU A 29 -7.84 8.21 -6.45
N PHE A 30 -6.64 8.55 -6.90
CA PHE A 30 -6.41 9.17 -8.21
C PHE A 30 -6.88 8.28 -9.36
N GLY A 31 -6.52 6.99 -9.33
CA GLY A 31 -6.91 6.03 -10.36
C GLY A 31 -8.42 5.80 -10.39
N ILE A 32 -9.09 5.78 -9.23
CA ILE A 32 -10.56 5.66 -9.14
C ILE A 32 -11.25 6.94 -9.63
N ALA A 33 -10.78 8.11 -9.19
CA ALA A 33 -11.35 9.40 -9.57
C ALA A 33 -11.32 9.60 -11.09
N ASN A 34 -10.19 9.31 -11.74
CA ASN A 34 -10.07 9.38 -13.20
C ASN A 34 -10.86 8.30 -13.95
N LEU A 35 -11.23 7.20 -13.28
CA LEU A 35 -12.11 6.19 -13.87
C LEU A 35 -13.58 6.62 -13.84
N ILE A 36 -13.99 7.34 -12.79
CA ILE A 36 -15.37 7.80 -12.59
C ILE A 36 -15.64 9.06 -13.41
N ASN A 37 -14.71 10.02 -13.37
CA ASN A 37 -14.84 11.29 -14.07
C ASN A 37 -13.54 11.59 -14.85
N PRO A 38 -13.35 10.97 -16.02
CA PRO A 38 -12.15 11.17 -16.83
C PRO A 38 -12.11 12.60 -17.37
N ASP A 39 -11.09 13.37 -16.99
CA ASP A 39 -10.84 14.72 -17.50
C ASP A 39 -9.97 14.65 -18.78
N VAL A 40 -10.42 13.87 -19.76
CA VAL A 40 -9.72 13.70 -21.05
C VAL A 40 -10.72 13.65 -22.21
N PRO A 41 -10.33 14.11 -23.42
CA PRO A 41 -11.17 13.97 -24.61
C PRO A 41 -11.48 12.49 -24.93
N ASP A 42 -12.67 12.23 -25.49
CA ASP A 42 -13.17 10.86 -25.76
C ASP A 42 -12.21 9.99 -26.59
N GLY A 43 -11.46 10.59 -27.52
CA GLY A 43 -10.46 9.87 -28.32
C GLY A 43 -9.33 9.24 -27.50
N TYR A 44 -9.10 9.71 -26.27
CA TYR A 44 -8.09 9.21 -25.35
C TYR A 44 -8.66 8.40 -24.19
N LEU A 45 -9.98 8.21 -24.13
CA LEU A 45 -10.66 7.57 -23.00
C LEU A 45 -10.08 6.17 -22.73
N THR A 46 -9.91 5.35 -23.78
CA THR A 46 -9.34 4.00 -23.67
C THR A 46 -7.90 3.99 -23.17
N GLN A 47 -7.09 4.97 -23.60
CA GLN A 47 -5.71 5.10 -23.13
C GLN A 47 -5.69 5.53 -21.65
N ASN A 48 -6.52 6.49 -21.28
CA ASN A 48 -6.65 6.95 -19.90
C ASN A 48 -7.12 5.83 -18.97
N THR A 49 -8.11 5.03 -19.37
CA THR A 49 -8.58 3.87 -18.61
C THR A 49 -7.46 2.86 -18.35
N LYS A 50 -6.61 2.57 -19.36
CA LYS A 50 -5.45 1.68 -19.19
C LYS A 50 -4.45 2.24 -18.17
N VAL A 51 -4.13 3.54 -18.27
CA VAL A 51 -3.23 4.21 -17.32
C VAL A 51 -3.82 4.16 -15.91
N CYS A 52 -5.10 4.46 -15.74
CA CYS A 52 -5.78 4.41 -14.45
C CYS A 52 -5.76 3.01 -13.83
N LEU A 53 -5.94 1.96 -14.63
CA LEU A 53 -5.83 0.57 -14.19
C LEU A 53 -4.42 0.25 -13.68
N VAL A 54 -3.38 0.68 -14.40
CA VAL A 54 -1.98 0.47 -14.00
C VAL A 54 -1.68 1.24 -12.72
N VAL A 55 -2.02 2.52 -12.65
CA VAL A 55 -1.79 3.37 -11.48
C VAL A 55 -2.51 2.82 -10.24
N ARG A 56 -3.77 2.40 -10.40
CA ARG A 56 -4.54 1.75 -9.33
C ARG A 56 -3.87 0.46 -8.86
N SER A 57 -3.39 -0.36 -9.79
CA SER A 57 -2.70 -1.63 -9.48
C SER A 57 -1.42 -1.38 -8.68
N ILE A 58 -0.65 -0.35 -9.04
CA ILE A 58 0.53 0.08 -8.27
C ILE A 58 0.13 0.51 -6.86
N GLY A 59 -0.94 1.30 -6.72
CA GLY A 59 -1.47 1.70 -5.41
C GLY A 59 -1.84 0.51 -4.52
N VAL A 60 -2.46 -0.53 -5.10
CA VAL A 60 -2.77 -1.79 -4.40
C VAL A 60 -1.49 -2.49 -3.93
N VAL A 61 -0.44 -2.55 -4.76
CA VAL A 61 0.84 -3.16 -4.38
C VAL A 61 1.45 -2.43 -3.18
N PHE A 62 1.47 -1.09 -3.19
CA PHE A 62 1.94 -0.30 -2.04
C PHE A 62 1.13 -0.55 -0.77
N LEU A 63 -0.20 -0.69 -0.90
CA LEU A 63 -1.06 -1.00 0.23
C LEU A 63 -0.75 -2.39 0.82
N LEU A 64 -0.50 -3.39 -0.02
CA LEU A 64 -0.09 -4.73 0.42
C LEU A 64 1.26 -4.69 1.16
N LEU A 65 2.22 -3.90 0.68
CA LEU A 65 3.50 -3.70 1.37
C LEU A 65 3.31 -3.00 2.73
N SER A 66 2.42 -2.02 2.84
CA SER A 66 2.09 -1.40 4.13
C SER A 66 1.47 -2.40 5.11
N ILE A 67 0.57 -3.28 4.64
CA ILE A 67 -0.03 -4.33 5.47
C ILE A 67 1.03 -5.33 5.95
N ALA A 68 1.96 -5.72 5.07
CA ALA A 68 3.09 -6.57 5.40
C ALA A 68 3.98 -5.95 6.48
N ALA A 69 4.34 -4.67 6.34
CA ALA A 69 5.12 -3.93 7.33
C ALA A 69 4.38 -3.82 8.67
N PHE A 70 3.07 -3.56 8.65
CA PHE A 70 2.24 -3.48 9.85
C PHE A 70 2.19 -4.81 10.61
N ARG A 71 2.03 -5.93 9.90
CA ARG A 71 2.06 -7.28 10.51
C ARG A 71 3.41 -7.57 11.17
N GLY A 72 4.51 -7.20 10.53
CA GLY A 72 5.86 -7.35 11.11
C GLY A 72 6.01 -6.60 12.44
N ILE A 73 5.46 -5.39 12.56
CA ILE A 73 5.47 -4.61 13.81
C ILE A 73 4.63 -5.29 14.90
N LEU A 74 3.41 -5.74 14.57
CA LEU A 74 2.50 -6.39 15.52
C LEU A 74 3.10 -7.65 16.15
N ILE A 75 3.73 -8.50 15.33
CA ILE A 75 4.36 -9.73 15.81
C ILE A 75 5.52 -9.42 16.74
N LYS A 76 6.38 -8.46 16.38
CA LYS A 76 7.50 -8.03 17.21
C LYS A 76 7.04 -7.51 18.59
N ARG A 77 5.95 -6.72 18.64
CA ARG A 77 5.34 -6.29 19.91
C ARG A 77 4.79 -7.46 20.72
N LYS A 78 4.13 -8.43 20.08
CA LYS A 78 3.56 -9.59 20.76
C LYS A 78 4.63 -10.46 21.42
N SER A 79 5.78 -10.64 20.77
CA SER A 79 6.90 -11.41 21.34
C SER A 79 7.52 -10.70 22.55
N ALA A 80 7.77 -9.39 22.46
CA ALA A 80 8.32 -8.61 23.58
C ALA A 80 7.39 -8.63 24.81
N ALA A 81 6.07 -8.54 24.61
CA ALA A 81 5.10 -8.60 25.70
C ALA A 81 4.97 -10.00 26.36
N ARG A 82 5.51 -11.05 25.73
CA ARG A 82 5.50 -12.41 26.26
C ARG A 82 6.76 -12.70 27.09
N GLU A 83 7.88 -12.10 26.72
CA GLU A 83 9.16 -12.19 27.44
C GLU A 83 9.08 -11.49 28.81
N ASP A 84 8.40 -10.34 28.90
CA ASP A 84 8.18 -9.59 30.15
C ASP A 84 7.31 -10.32 31.20
N LYS A 85 6.63 -11.41 30.80
CA LYS A 85 5.75 -12.20 31.68
C LYS A 85 6.39 -13.50 32.19
N THR A 86 7.65 -13.77 31.85
CA THR A 86 8.38 -14.99 32.20
C THR A 86 9.53 -14.66 33.12
#